data_AF-A0A8H6ZFU7-F1
#
_entry.id   AF-A0A8H6ZFU7-F1
#
_cell.length_a   1.000
_cell.length_b   1.000
_cell.length_c   1.000
_cell.angle_alpha   90.00
_cell.angle_beta   90.00
_cell.angle_gamma   90.00
#
_symmetry.space_group_name_H-M   'P 1'
#
loop_
_entity.id
_entity.type
_entity.pdbx_description
1 polymer ?
#
loop_
_entity_poly.entity_id
_entity_poly.type
_entity_poly.pdbx_seq_one_letter_code
_entity_poly.pdbx_strand_id
1 'polypeptide(L)'
;MDSNATPDSDAEKQTILNDGTSFRNGTIGELTWQASGVLQRGCPVPAVSITNAYHLFFTADPTQQLDTHHLDSPRQRNEFHFPPVFAGTPFAYTWKHYLYESTGTGSDTWFHLMQAFGVAENGPLVTLDAENGVLRIKDYVRGSTGCPRTKLEEYHGKTTTHHVSGKFGPEGSLSYKITNEDGDTILSYAVDGEMGAGAG
;
A
#
# COMPACT_ATOMS: atom_id res chain seq x y z
N MET A 1 36.77 25.74 26.86
CA MET A 1 36.08 26.70 25.98
C MET A 1 35.60 25.92 24.79
N ASP A 2 34.29 25.96 24.62
CA ASP A 2 33.47 25.22 23.69
C ASP A 2 33.91 25.37 22.23
N SER A 3 33.65 24.32 21.44
CA SER A 3 32.57 24.42 20.45
C SER A 3 32.21 23.02 19.93
N ASN A 4 31.08 22.53 20.43
CA ASN A 4 30.28 21.50 19.78
C ASN A 4 29.99 21.92 18.33
N ALA A 5 30.42 21.10 17.37
CA ALA A 5 29.77 21.04 16.07
C ALA A 5 28.76 19.90 16.13
N THR A 6 27.49 20.25 16.34
CA THR A 6 26.36 19.35 16.12
C THR A 6 26.35 19.00 14.63
N PRO A 7 26.26 17.72 14.21
CA PRO A 7 25.99 17.41 12.82
C PRO A 7 24.56 17.87 12.51
N ASP A 8 24.45 18.80 11.57
CA ASP A 8 23.20 19.19 10.94
C ASP A 8 22.63 17.94 10.25
N SER A 9 21.62 17.31 10.86
CA SER A 9 20.90 16.22 10.24
C SER A 9 19.98 16.84 9.20
N ASP A 10 20.36 16.74 7.92
CA ASP A 10 19.50 17.03 6.76
C ASP A 10 18.26 16.13 6.78
N ALA A 11 17.29 16.44 7.66
CA ALA A 11 15.95 15.88 7.59
C ALA A 11 15.32 16.43 6.29
N GLU A 12 15.00 15.54 5.35
CA GLU A 12 14.34 15.90 4.10
C GLU A 12 13.10 16.76 4.43
N LYS A 13 13.10 18.03 3.97
CA LYS A 13 12.02 18.96 4.27
C LYS A 13 10.70 18.40 3.74
N GLN A 14 9.78 18.11 4.65
CA GLN A 14 8.49 17.54 4.28
C GLN A 14 7.71 18.49 3.37
N THR A 15 7.18 17.94 2.27
CA THR A 15 6.31 18.68 1.34
C THR A 15 4.92 18.08 1.40
N ILE A 16 3.91 18.89 1.74
CA ILE A 16 2.52 18.46 1.77
C ILE A 16 2.00 18.40 0.33
N LEU A 17 1.56 17.21 -0.11
CA LEU A 17 0.90 16.99 -1.40
C LEU A 17 -0.61 17.03 -1.26
N ASN A 18 -1.13 16.46 -0.16
CA ASN A 18 -2.52 16.62 0.27
C ASN A 18 -2.57 16.85 1.79
N ASP A 19 -3.38 17.81 2.23
CA ASP A 19 -3.55 18.16 3.65
C ASP A 19 -4.76 17.47 4.30
N GLY A 20 -5.48 16.63 3.55
CA GLY A 20 -6.67 15.92 4.01
C GLY A 20 -7.93 16.79 4.10
N THR A 21 -7.92 18.03 3.59
CA THR A 21 -9.12 18.90 3.56
C THR A 21 -10.00 18.65 2.35
N SER A 22 -9.47 18.01 1.31
CA SER A 22 -10.16 17.72 0.05
C SER A 22 -9.55 16.48 -0.62
N PHE A 23 -10.34 15.83 -1.48
CA PHE A 23 -9.83 14.79 -2.36
C PHE A 23 -8.97 15.41 -3.46
N ARG A 24 -7.75 14.91 -3.62
CA ARG A 24 -6.78 15.37 -4.63
C ARG A 24 -6.10 14.20 -5.32
N ASN A 25 -5.54 14.49 -6.48
CA ASN A 25 -4.73 13.55 -7.25
C ASN A 25 -3.52 14.26 -7.87
N GLY A 26 -2.58 13.47 -8.35
CA GLY A 26 -1.40 13.97 -9.06
C GLY A 26 -0.50 12.84 -9.54
N THR A 27 0.73 13.19 -9.89
CA THR A 27 1.74 12.25 -10.39
C THR A 27 3.06 12.36 -9.63
N ILE A 28 3.75 11.23 -9.47
CA ILE A 28 5.10 11.11 -8.91
C ILE A 28 5.87 10.14 -9.79
N GLY A 29 6.79 10.66 -10.60
CA GLY A 29 7.44 9.85 -11.63
C GLY A 29 6.39 9.25 -12.57
N GLU A 30 6.39 7.94 -12.72
CA GLU A 30 5.41 7.19 -13.52
C GLU A 30 4.16 6.79 -12.73
N LEU A 31 4.13 7.01 -11.41
CA LEU A 31 2.98 6.69 -10.58
C LEU A 31 1.95 7.83 -10.64
N THR A 32 0.68 7.46 -10.64
CA THR A 32 -0.39 8.38 -10.25
C THR A 32 -0.70 8.19 -8.77
N TRP A 33 -1.26 9.22 -8.13
CA TRP A 33 -1.74 9.09 -6.77
C TRP A 33 -3.09 9.77 -6.59
N GLN A 34 -3.86 9.28 -5.63
CA GLN A 34 -5.09 9.90 -5.15
C GLN A 34 -5.14 9.87 -3.63
N ALA A 35 -5.60 10.95 -3.01
CA ALA A 35 -5.62 11.11 -1.56
C ALA A 35 -6.83 11.92 -1.12
N SER A 36 -7.60 11.38 -0.17
CA SER A 36 -8.59 12.09 0.65
C SER A 36 -8.02 12.45 2.02
N GLY A 37 -7.00 11.71 2.49
CA GLY A 37 -6.28 11.94 3.74
C GLY A 37 -5.01 12.76 3.53
N VAL A 38 -4.14 12.76 4.54
CA VAL A 38 -2.87 13.49 4.44
C VAL A 38 -1.87 12.66 3.64
N LEU A 39 -1.22 13.32 2.67
CA LEU A 39 -0.13 12.77 1.88
C LEU A 39 1.02 13.78 1.87
N GLN A 40 2.20 13.34 2.31
CA GLN A 40 3.41 14.15 2.40
C GLN A 40 4.58 13.42 1.72
N ARG A 41 5.46 14.17 1.06
CA ARG A 41 6.79 13.69 0.68
C ARG A 41 7.76 13.90 1.85
N GLY A 42 8.63 12.93 2.08
CA GLY A 42 9.61 12.86 3.17
C GLY A 42 9.11 11.98 4.32
N CYS A 43 10.03 11.28 5.00
CA CYS A 43 9.70 10.45 6.17
C CYS A 43 9.93 11.25 7.46
N PRO A 44 8.92 11.41 8.34
CA PRO A 44 9.14 12.03 9.65
C PRO A 44 9.83 11.09 10.64
N VAL A 45 10.01 9.80 10.31
CA VAL A 45 10.52 8.79 11.24
C VAL A 45 12.00 8.53 10.95
N PRO A 46 12.93 8.98 11.81
CA PRO A 46 14.37 8.83 11.55
C PRO A 46 14.83 7.36 11.50
N ALA A 47 14.09 6.45 12.13
CA ALA A 47 14.38 5.02 12.16
C ALA A 47 13.99 4.27 10.86
N VAL A 48 13.25 4.90 9.94
CA VAL A 48 12.77 4.25 8.72
C VAL A 48 13.80 4.39 7.60
N SER A 49 14.28 3.25 7.09
CA SER A 49 15.33 3.15 6.07
C SER A 49 14.81 3.35 4.63
N ILE A 50 14.00 4.39 4.40
CA ILE A 50 13.39 4.74 3.11
C ILE A 50 13.82 6.16 2.70
N THR A 51 14.70 6.28 1.71
CA THR A 51 15.37 7.54 1.30
C THR A 51 14.59 8.40 0.29
N ASN A 52 13.43 7.95 -0.19
CA ASN A 52 12.48 8.70 -1.02
C ASN A 52 11.05 8.37 -0.55
N ALA A 53 10.76 8.69 0.71
CA ALA A 53 9.55 8.23 1.36
C ALA A 53 8.35 9.14 1.06
N TYR A 54 7.18 8.54 1.08
CA TYR A 54 5.91 9.25 1.16
C TYR A 54 5.20 8.81 2.44
N HIS A 55 4.72 9.78 3.20
CA HIS A 55 4.01 9.55 4.45
C HIS A 55 2.52 9.76 4.21
N LEU A 56 1.73 8.74 4.51
CA LEU A 56 0.29 8.71 4.32
C LEU A 56 -0.39 8.40 5.64
N PHE A 57 -1.40 9.17 6.00
CA PHE A 57 -2.20 8.87 7.19
C PHE A 57 -3.60 9.47 7.11
N PHE A 58 -4.50 8.89 7.89
CA PHE A 58 -5.83 9.41 8.12
C PHE A 58 -6.02 9.85 9.58
N THR A 59 -7.07 10.62 9.83
CA THR A 59 -7.62 10.75 11.18
C THR A 59 -8.22 9.42 11.64
N ALA A 60 -8.26 9.20 12.96
CA ALA A 60 -8.92 8.04 13.55
C ALA A 60 -10.45 8.04 13.38
N ASP A 61 -11.06 9.18 13.04
CA ASP A 61 -12.48 9.29 12.73
C ASP A 61 -12.74 8.80 11.28
N PRO A 62 -13.44 7.66 11.09
CA PRO A 62 -13.69 7.09 9.77
C PRO A 62 -14.72 7.89 8.96
N THR A 63 -15.34 8.93 9.54
CA THR A 63 -16.27 9.83 8.85
C THR A 63 -15.60 11.08 8.28
N GLN A 64 -14.30 11.23 8.53
CA GLN A 64 -13.49 12.36 8.04
C GLN A 64 -12.56 11.92 6.90
N GLN A 65 -12.08 12.89 6.12
CA GLN A 65 -11.11 12.66 5.04
C GLN A 65 -11.62 11.65 4.01
N LEU A 66 -12.84 11.90 3.52
CA LEU A 66 -13.56 11.01 2.62
C LEU A 66 -13.43 11.46 1.16
N ASP A 67 -13.19 10.51 0.27
CA ASP A 67 -13.60 10.61 -1.11
C ASP A 67 -15.12 10.43 -1.17
N THR A 68 -15.85 11.55 -1.30
CA THR A 68 -17.32 11.56 -1.37
C THR A 68 -17.87 11.32 -2.78
N HIS A 69 -17.00 11.18 -3.79
CA HIS A 69 -17.40 10.98 -5.19
C HIS A 69 -17.35 9.51 -5.62
N HIS A 70 -17.04 8.61 -4.69
CA HIS A 70 -16.99 7.18 -4.96
C HIS A 70 -18.40 6.55 -5.07
N LEU A 71 -18.57 5.71 -6.10
CA LEU A 71 -19.84 5.26 -6.67
C LEU A 71 -20.83 4.58 -5.69
N ASP A 72 -20.37 3.98 -4.60
CA ASP A 72 -21.22 3.16 -3.71
C ASP A 72 -21.24 3.65 -2.25
N SER A 73 -20.23 4.41 -1.82
CA SER A 73 -20.09 4.94 -0.45
C SER A 73 -18.84 5.81 -0.34
N PRO A 74 -18.86 6.86 0.50
CA PRO A 74 -17.66 7.61 0.84
C PRO A 74 -16.57 6.73 1.47
N ARG A 75 -15.29 6.94 1.11
CA ARG A 75 -14.16 6.12 1.59
C ARG A 75 -12.96 6.99 1.99
N GLN A 76 -12.23 6.57 3.02
CA GLN A 76 -10.87 7.05 3.25
C GLN A 76 -9.93 6.39 2.23
N ARG A 77 -9.22 7.18 1.43
CA ARG A 77 -8.37 6.67 0.35
C ARG A 77 -7.10 7.47 0.19
N ASN A 78 -5.97 6.78 0.21
CA ASN A 78 -4.63 7.29 -0.01
C ASN A 78 -3.90 6.20 -0.79
N GLU A 79 -3.80 6.36 -2.10
CA GLU A 79 -3.34 5.31 -3.02
C GLU A 79 -2.30 5.85 -3.99
N PHE A 80 -1.31 5.01 -4.27
CA PHE A 80 -0.43 5.11 -5.43
C PHE A 80 -0.82 4.03 -6.42
N HIS A 81 -0.89 4.38 -7.70
CA HIS A 81 -1.14 3.42 -8.78
C HIS A 81 0.08 3.33 -9.67
N PHE A 82 0.43 2.10 -10.02
CA PHE A 82 1.40 1.85 -11.07
C PHE A 82 0.78 2.15 -12.44
N PRO A 83 1.61 2.36 -13.48
CA PRO A 83 1.09 2.45 -14.83
C PRO A 83 0.20 1.25 -15.17
N PRO A 84 -0.95 1.46 -15.84
CA PRO A 84 -1.82 0.36 -16.23
C PRO A 84 -1.10 -0.69 -17.08
N VAL A 85 -1.38 -1.96 -16.80
CA VAL A 85 -0.81 -3.12 -17.49
C VAL A 85 -1.91 -3.82 -18.29
N PHE A 86 -1.71 -3.95 -19.60
CA PHE A 86 -2.61 -4.69 -20.47
C PHE A 86 -2.52 -6.21 -20.25
N ALA A 87 -3.63 -6.93 -20.45
CA ALA A 87 -3.62 -8.39 -20.41
C ALA A 87 -2.55 -8.99 -21.34
N GLY A 88 -1.93 -10.08 -20.89
CA GLY A 88 -0.82 -10.74 -21.58
C GLY A 88 0.54 -10.08 -21.39
N THR A 89 0.60 -8.87 -20.82
CA THR A 89 1.87 -8.15 -20.59
C THR A 89 2.43 -8.51 -19.21
N PRO A 90 3.70 -8.96 -19.13
CA PRO A 90 4.33 -9.22 -17.84
C PRO A 90 4.60 -7.92 -17.10
N PHE A 91 4.48 -7.94 -15.77
CA PHE A 91 4.84 -6.83 -14.90
C PHE A 91 5.69 -7.31 -13.73
N ALA A 92 6.48 -6.39 -13.17
CA ALA A 92 7.22 -6.59 -11.94
C ALA A 92 7.44 -5.25 -11.24
N TYR A 93 7.06 -5.16 -9.98
CA TYR A 93 7.26 -3.97 -9.15
C TYR A 93 7.85 -4.35 -7.80
N THR A 94 8.59 -3.40 -7.22
CA THR A 94 9.17 -3.54 -5.88
C THR A 94 9.10 -2.20 -5.17
N TRP A 95 8.69 -2.23 -3.91
CA TRP A 95 8.66 -1.04 -3.07
C TRP A 95 8.95 -1.39 -1.61
N LYS A 96 9.40 -0.39 -0.84
CA LYS A 96 9.51 -0.48 0.62
C LYS A 96 8.29 0.15 1.27
N HIS A 97 7.88 -0.39 2.40
CA HIS A 97 6.75 0.13 3.17
C HIS A 97 7.00 -0.02 4.66
N TYR A 98 6.61 0.99 5.43
CA TYR A 98 6.61 0.96 6.88
C TYR A 98 5.20 1.30 7.37
N LEU A 99 4.60 0.38 8.13
CA LEU A 99 3.33 0.60 8.81
C LEU A 99 3.59 0.84 10.29
N TYR A 100 3.03 1.90 10.87
CA TYR A 100 3.25 2.21 12.29
C TYR A 100 2.65 1.13 13.19
N GLU A 101 3.32 0.83 14.30
CA GLU A 101 2.81 -0.11 15.31
C GLU A 101 1.48 0.34 15.91
N SER A 102 1.27 1.66 15.99
CA SER A 102 0.03 2.29 16.41
C SER A 102 -1.14 2.16 15.42
N THR A 103 -0.90 1.64 14.21
CA THR A 103 -1.99 1.35 13.26
C THR A 103 -2.82 0.19 13.79
N GLY A 104 -3.94 0.53 14.43
CA GLY A 104 -4.92 -0.44 14.93
C GLY A 104 -5.95 -0.83 13.88
N THR A 105 -6.42 -2.08 13.97
CA THR A 105 -7.58 -2.60 13.24
C THR A 105 -8.54 -3.21 14.26
N GLY A 106 -9.83 -2.95 14.14
CA GLY A 106 -10.87 -3.46 15.02
C GLY A 106 -11.66 -4.62 14.40
N SER A 107 -12.79 -4.97 15.03
CA SER A 107 -13.75 -5.93 14.48
C SER A 107 -14.39 -5.46 13.17
N ASP A 108 -14.58 -4.14 13.04
CA ASP A 108 -15.30 -3.51 11.93
C ASP A 108 -14.44 -2.50 11.16
N THR A 109 -13.12 -2.46 11.44
CA THR A 109 -12.18 -1.58 10.75
C THR A 109 -11.04 -2.37 10.15
N TRP A 110 -10.80 -2.11 8.87
CA TRP A 110 -9.80 -2.77 8.05
C TRP A 110 -9.20 -1.75 7.08
N PHE A 111 -8.02 -2.04 6.54
CA PHE A 111 -7.41 -1.23 5.48
C PHE A 111 -6.76 -2.13 4.43
N HIS A 112 -6.91 -1.77 3.16
CA HIS A 112 -6.09 -2.32 2.08
C HIS A 112 -4.69 -1.70 2.17
N LEU A 113 -3.66 -2.54 2.13
CA LEU A 113 -2.26 -2.13 2.07
C LEU A 113 -1.66 -2.32 0.66
N MET A 114 -2.27 -3.20 -0.14
CA MET A 114 -1.95 -3.42 -1.55
C MET A 114 -3.18 -4.00 -2.24
N GLN A 115 -3.40 -3.66 -3.50
CA GLN A 115 -4.36 -4.35 -4.36
C GLN A 115 -3.79 -4.51 -5.77
N ALA A 116 -4.09 -5.65 -6.40
CA ALA A 116 -4.15 -5.76 -7.84
C ALA A 116 -5.60 -5.45 -8.25
N PHE A 117 -5.82 -4.33 -8.95
CA PHE A 117 -7.16 -3.87 -9.27
C PHE A 117 -7.48 -4.07 -10.76
N GLY A 118 -8.54 -4.81 -11.05
CA GLY A 118 -9.01 -5.03 -12.41
C GLY A 118 -9.70 -3.78 -12.94
N VAL A 119 -9.12 -3.13 -13.95
CA VAL A 119 -9.65 -1.86 -14.49
C VAL A 119 -10.98 -2.09 -15.20
N ALA A 120 -11.10 -3.18 -15.95
CA ALA A 120 -12.34 -3.53 -16.65
C ALA A 120 -13.41 -4.08 -15.69
N GLU A 121 -12.97 -4.81 -14.66
CA GLU A 121 -13.79 -5.39 -13.61
C GLU A 121 -14.27 -4.33 -12.60
N ASN A 122 -13.59 -3.18 -12.56
CA ASN A 122 -13.83 -2.10 -11.61
C ASN A 122 -13.81 -2.61 -10.15
N GLY A 123 -12.84 -3.48 -9.82
CA GLY A 123 -12.77 -4.10 -8.51
C GLY A 123 -11.43 -4.75 -8.20
N PRO A 124 -11.18 -5.03 -6.90
CA PRO A 124 -9.99 -5.75 -6.50
C PRO A 124 -10.03 -7.19 -7.01
N LEU A 125 -8.92 -7.66 -7.58
CA LEU A 125 -8.70 -9.06 -7.94
C LEU A 125 -8.05 -9.80 -6.77
N VAL A 126 -6.98 -9.20 -6.23
CA VAL A 126 -6.25 -9.71 -5.06
C VAL A 126 -5.87 -8.52 -4.17
N THR A 127 -6.05 -8.64 -2.85
CA THR A 127 -5.64 -7.61 -1.89
C THR A 127 -4.75 -8.16 -0.78
N LEU A 128 -3.98 -7.26 -0.18
CA LEU A 128 -3.37 -7.42 1.14
C LEU A 128 -4.13 -6.54 2.12
N ASP A 129 -4.76 -7.15 3.11
CA ASP A 129 -5.59 -6.46 4.10
C ASP A 129 -5.00 -6.58 5.50
N ALA A 130 -5.04 -5.48 6.25
CA ALA A 130 -4.92 -5.50 7.70
C ALA A 130 -6.34 -5.45 8.30
N GLU A 131 -6.72 -6.49 9.04
CA GLU A 131 -8.07 -6.65 9.60
C GLU A 131 -8.01 -7.45 10.90
N ASN A 132 -8.56 -6.90 11.99
CA ASN A 132 -8.64 -7.54 13.30
C ASN A 132 -7.32 -8.19 13.77
N GLY A 133 -6.20 -7.45 13.68
CA GLY A 133 -4.87 -7.90 14.11
C GLY A 133 -4.21 -8.91 13.17
N VAL A 134 -4.79 -9.15 12.00
CA VAL A 134 -4.29 -10.11 11.01
C VAL A 134 -3.95 -9.39 9.72
N LEU A 135 -2.78 -9.70 9.17
CA LEU A 135 -2.41 -9.39 7.80
C LEU A 135 -2.79 -10.58 6.91
N ARG A 136 -3.60 -10.39 5.87
CA ARG A 136 -4.08 -11.50 5.02
C ARG A 136 -4.18 -11.14 3.56
N ILE A 137 -4.03 -12.16 2.72
CA ILE A 137 -4.41 -12.07 1.31
C ILE A 137 -5.89 -12.39 1.16
N LYS A 138 -6.59 -11.65 0.31
CA LYS A 138 -7.91 -12.00 -0.20
C LYS A 138 -7.82 -12.11 -1.71
N ASP A 139 -8.17 -13.28 -2.25
CA ASP A 139 -8.37 -13.50 -3.68
C ASP A 139 -9.86 -13.47 -3.98
N TYR A 140 -10.28 -12.49 -4.77
CA TYR A 140 -11.68 -12.27 -5.15
C TYR A 140 -12.06 -13.03 -6.42
N VAL A 141 -11.07 -13.52 -7.17
CA VAL A 141 -11.28 -14.31 -8.39
C VAL A 141 -11.51 -15.79 -8.04
N ARG A 142 -10.71 -16.34 -7.12
CA ARG A 142 -10.75 -17.78 -6.75
C ARG A 142 -11.40 -18.04 -5.39
N GLY A 143 -11.72 -16.98 -4.65
CA GLY A 143 -12.16 -17.06 -3.26
C GLY A 143 -11.00 -17.09 -2.27
N SER A 144 -11.27 -16.64 -1.05
CA SER A 144 -10.23 -16.39 -0.05
C SER A 144 -9.94 -17.57 0.89
N THR A 145 -10.60 -18.72 0.70
CA THR A 145 -10.39 -19.91 1.52
C THR A 145 -8.96 -20.43 1.34
N GLY A 146 -8.20 -20.50 2.43
CA GLY A 146 -6.81 -20.97 2.40
C GLY A 146 -5.79 -19.94 1.93
N CYS A 147 -6.20 -18.68 1.71
CA CYS A 147 -5.25 -17.61 1.42
C CYS A 147 -4.28 -17.39 2.59
N PRO A 148 -2.99 -17.07 2.31
CA PRO A 148 -1.99 -16.81 3.33
C PRO A 148 -2.40 -15.68 4.28
N ARG A 149 -2.07 -15.87 5.56
CA ARG A 149 -2.26 -14.87 6.61
C ARG A 149 -1.18 -15.00 7.67
N THR A 150 -0.87 -13.89 8.32
CA THR A 150 0.01 -13.82 9.48
C THR A 150 -0.54 -12.79 10.48
N LYS A 151 0.04 -12.71 11.67
CA LYS A 151 -0.33 -11.65 12.62
C LYS A 151 0.20 -10.31 12.13
N LEU A 152 -0.55 -9.23 12.36
CA LEU A 152 -0.13 -7.88 11.98
C LEU A 152 1.18 -7.46 12.69
N GLU A 153 1.43 -7.98 13.90
CA GLU A 153 2.66 -7.76 14.68
C GLU A 153 3.94 -8.25 14.00
N GLU A 154 3.82 -9.18 13.06
CA GLU A 154 4.98 -9.63 12.28
C GLU A 154 5.40 -8.59 11.22
N TYR A 155 4.52 -7.65 10.90
CA TYR A 155 4.62 -6.73 9.76
C TYR A 155 4.80 -5.25 10.16
N HIS A 156 3.99 -4.73 11.08
CA HIS A 156 4.07 -3.32 11.49
C HIS A 156 5.26 -3.04 12.43
N GLY A 157 5.63 -1.76 12.56
CA GLY A 157 6.82 -1.34 13.32
C GLY A 157 8.14 -1.68 12.64
N LYS A 158 8.11 -2.21 11.40
CA LYS A 158 9.27 -2.66 10.64
C LYS A 158 9.20 -2.13 9.20
N THR A 159 10.35 -1.85 8.60
CA THR A 159 10.40 -1.66 7.14
C THR A 159 10.24 -3.01 6.48
N THR A 160 9.34 -3.11 5.51
CA THR A 160 9.13 -4.31 4.71
C THR A 160 9.44 -4.02 3.25
N THR A 161 9.88 -5.04 2.52
CA THR A 161 10.06 -4.96 1.07
C THR A 161 9.03 -5.84 0.39
N HIS A 162 8.24 -5.24 -0.48
CA HIS A 162 7.23 -5.91 -1.27
C HIS A 162 7.76 -6.16 -2.67
N HIS A 163 7.55 -7.37 -3.17
CA HIS A 163 7.82 -7.76 -4.54
C HIS A 163 6.54 -8.32 -5.14
N VAL A 164 6.10 -7.76 -6.26
CA VAL A 164 4.94 -8.27 -7.01
C VAL A 164 5.33 -8.44 -8.47
N SER A 165 4.91 -9.53 -9.08
CA SER A 165 5.13 -9.78 -10.51
C SER A 165 4.05 -10.71 -11.05
N GLY A 166 3.84 -10.70 -12.35
CA GLY A 166 2.87 -11.59 -12.95
C GLY A 166 2.49 -11.16 -14.35
N LYS A 167 1.28 -11.56 -14.76
CA LYS A 167 0.67 -11.24 -16.05
C LYS A 167 -0.84 -11.24 -15.87
N PHE A 168 -1.53 -10.18 -16.28
CA PHE A 168 -3.00 -10.17 -16.30
C PHE A 168 -3.54 -10.98 -17.49
N GLY A 169 -4.79 -11.41 -17.44
CA GLY A 169 -5.46 -12.18 -18.50
C GLY A 169 -6.02 -13.53 -18.06
N PRO A 170 -6.69 -14.28 -18.96
CA PRO A 170 -7.29 -15.58 -18.65
C PRO A 170 -6.27 -16.66 -18.30
N GLU A 171 -5.06 -16.57 -18.88
CA GLU A 171 -3.88 -17.39 -18.55
C GLU A 171 -2.83 -16.54 -17.81
N GLY A 172 -3.32 -15.75 -16.86
CA GLY A 172 -2.52 -14.86 -16.05
C GLY A 172 -1.79 -15.58 -14.92
N SER A 173 -1.08 -14.77 -14.13
CA SER A 173 -0.44 -15.18 -12.90
C SER A 173 -0.18 -13.98 -12.01
N LEU A 174 -0.05 -14.24 -10.72
CA LEU A 174 0.41 -13.27 -9.72
C LEU A 174 1.35 -13.98 -8.75
N SER A 175 2.51 -13.39 -8.52
CA SER A 175 3.43 -13.75 -7.46
C SER A 175 3.66 -12.52 -6.59
N TYR A 176 3.38 -12.63 -5.31
CA TYR A 176 3.52 -11.56 -4.34
C TYR A 176 4.28 -12.05 -3.10
N LYS A 177 5.28 -11.28 -2.67
CA LYS A 177 6.12 -11.60 -1.53
C LYS A 177 6.43 -10.36 -0.71
N ILE A 178 6.36 -10.51 0.60
CA ILE A 178 6.72 -9.49 1.59
C ILE A 178 7.87 -10.03 2.44
N THR A 179 8.96 -9.28 2.56
CA THR A 179 10.09 -9.61 3.43
C THR A 179 10.36 -8.50 4.44
N ASN A 180 10.93 -8.85 5.60
CA ASN A 180 11.49 -7.89 6.55
C ASN A 180 12.87 -7.37 6.09
N GLU A 181 13.51 -6.51 6.89
CA GLU A 181 14.86 -5.97 6.62
C GLU A 181 15.96 -7.05 6.66
N ASP A 182 15.76 -8.13 7.41
CA ASP A 182 16.68 -9.27 7.50
C ASP A 182 16.57 -10.22 6.30
N GLY A 183 15.55 -10.05 5.44
CA GLY A 183 15.28 -10.87 4.26
C GLY A 183 14.35 -12.06 4.50
N ASP A 184 13.87 -12.26 5.72
CA ASP A 184 12.89 -13.29 6.05
C ASP A 184 11.53 -12.99 5.42
N THR A 185 10.84 -14.05 5.01
CA THR A 185 9.51 -13.92 4.39
C THR A 185 8.44 -13.77 5.45
N ILE A 186 7.72 -12.66 5.42
CA ILE A 186 6.56 -12.41 6.30
C ILE A 186 5.31 -13.08 5.72
N LEU A 187 5.09 -12.90 4.42
CA LEU A 187 3.93 -13.43 3.71
C LEU A 187 4.29 -13.61 2.22
N SER A 188 3.82 -14.70 1.62
CA SER A 188 3.96 -14.96 0.20
C SER A 188 2.71 -15.59 -0.37
N TYR A 189 2.38 -15.26 -1.61
CA TYR A 189 1.23 -15.77 -2.31
C TYR A 189 1.56 -15.88 -3.80
N ALA A 190 1.21 -16.99 -4.43
CA ALA A 190 1.41 -17.21 -5.85
C ALA A 190 0.26 -18.01 -6.43
N VAL A 191 -0.23 -17.58 -7.59
CA VAL A 191 -1.33 -18.23 -8.32
C VAL A 191 -1.16 -18.08 -9.83
N ASP A 192 -1.72 -19.06 -10.54
CA ASP A 192 -1.88 -19.06 -11.99
C ASP A 192 -3.37 -19.06 -12.38
N GLY A 193 -3.65 -18.71 -13.63
CA GLY A 193 -4.99 -18.68 -14.23
C GLY A 193 -5.57 -17.27 -14.31
N GLU A 194 -6.89 -17.16 -14.29
CA GLU A 194 -7.60 -15.89 -14.51
C GLU A 194 -7.10 -14.76 -13.58
N MET A 195 -6.69 -13.66 -14.18
CA MET A 195 -6.17 -12.48 -13.49
C MET A 195 -6.61 -11.23 -14.24
N GLY A 196 -7.93 -11.01 -14.34
CA GLY A 196 -8.56 -9.84 -14.97
C GLY A 196 -8.21 -9.59 -16.45
N ALA A 197 -8.86 -8.61 -17.08
CA ALA A 197 -8.59 -8.19 -18.46
C ALA A 197 -7.43 -7.16 -18.59
N GLY A 198 -6.82 -6.79 -17.47
CA GLY A 198 -5.81 -5.74 -17.32
C GLY A 198 -5.97 -5.07 -15.96
N ALA A 199 -4.93 -4.42 -15.45
CA ALA A 199 -4.96 -3.87 -14.10
C ALA A 199 -4.09 -2.63 -13.92
N GLY A 200 -4.31 -1.93 -12.80
CA GLY A 200 -3.52 -0.83 -12.28
C GLY A 200 -3.44 -0.87 -10.77
#